data_AF-A0A1G6T525-F1
#
_entry.id   AF-A0A1G6T525-F1
#
_cell.length_a   1.000
_cell.length_b   1.000
_cell.length_c   1.000
_cell.angle_alpha   90.00
_cell.angle_beta   90.00
_cell.angle_gamma   90.00
#
_symmetry.space_group_name_H-M   'P 1'
#
loop_
_entity.id
_entity.type
_entity.pdbx_description
1 polymer ?
#
loop_
_entity_poly.entity_id
_entity_poly.type
_entity_poly.pdbx_seq_one_letter_code
_entity_poly.pdbx_strand_id
1 'polypeptide(L)' 'MVTIDNLLEKIEQTRSRMLTLSRRLPLTSDAVVTASVQLDDLLNEYEKQRKDI' A
#
# COMPACT_ATOMS: atom_id res chain seq x y z
N MET A 1 -11.63 9.27 12.26
CA MET A 1 -11.28 7.91 12.72
C MET A 1 -11.01 7.09 11.47
N VAL A 2 -9.78 6.61 11.29
CA VAL A 2 -9.46 5.73 10.15
C VAL A 2 -10.11 4.38 10.48
N THR A 3 -11.00 3.91 9.62
CA THR A 3 -11.64 2.59 9.78
C THR A 3 -10.84 1.54 9.01
N ILE A 4 -11.04 0.27 9.37
CA ILE A 4 -10.46 -0.86 8.65
C ILE A 4 -10.85 -0.83 7.16
N ASP A 5 -12.10 -0.48 6.84
CA ASP A 5 -12.57 -0.37 5.46
C ASP A 5 -11.80 0.70 4.66
N ASN A 6 -11.52 1.85 5.28
CA ASN A 6 -10.72 2.91 4.66
C ASN A 6 -9.26 2.46 4.43
N LEU A 7 -8.71 1.61 5.30
CA LEU A 7 -7.37 1.05 5.12
C LEU A 7 -7.34 0.06 3.95
N LEU A 8 -8.32 -0.84 3.88
CA LEU A 8 -8.44 -1.80 2.79
C LEU A 8 -8.57 -1.12 1.42
N GLU A 9 -9.36 -0.04 1.34
CA GLU A 9 -9.47 0.75 0.11
C GLU A 9 -8.12 1.35 -0.31
N LYS A 10 -7.40 1.98 0.63
CA LYS A 10 -6.08 2.56 0.37
C LYS A 10 -5.04 1.51 -0.01
N ILE A 11 -5.08 0.33 0.59
CA ILE A 11 -4.22 -0.80 0.25
C ILE A 11 -4.44 -1.19 -1.22
N GLU A 12 -5.70 -1.38 -1.64
CA GLU A 12 -6.00 -1.80 -3.01
C GLU A 12 -5.66 -0.70 -4.03
N GLN A 13 -5.93 0.58 -3.72
CA GLN A 13 -5.52 1.70 -4.56
C GLN A 13 -3.99 1.77 -4.73
N THR A 14 -3.24 1.62 -3.64
CA THR A 14 -1.77 1.66 -3.66
C THR A 14 -1.18 0.45 -4.39
N ARG A 15 -1.76 -0.75 -4.18
CA ARG A 15 -1.41 -1.97 -4.90
C ARG A 15 -1.63 -1.82 -6.41
N SER A 16 -2.78 -1.31 -6.83
CA SER A 16 -3.10 -1.08 -8.24
C SER A 16 -2.14 -0.07 -8.89
N ARG A 17 -1.81 1.01 -8.17
CA ARG A 17 -0.80 1.98 -8.59
C ARG A 17 0.58 1.35 -8.73
N MET A 18 1.02 0.56 -7.76
CA MET A 18 2.32 -0.14 -7.78
C MET A 18 2.42 -1.09 -8.98
N LEU A 19 1.36 -1.88 -9.26
CA LEU A 19 1.30 -2.77 -10.42
C LEU A 19 1.38 -2.00 -11.74
N THR A 20 0.75 -0.83 -11.81
CA THR A 20 0.81 0.03 -12.99
C THR A 20 2.22 0.60 -13.20
N LEU A 21 2.87 1.04 -12.12
CA LEU A 21 4.23 1.59 -12.15
C LEU A 21 5.26 0.51 -12.50
N SER A 22 5.18 -0.68 -11.91
CA SER A 22 6.13 -1.77 -12.15
C SER A 22 6.08 -2.33 -13.57
N ARG A 23 4.95 -2.19 -14.26
CA ARG A 23 4.82 -2.51 -15.69
C ARG A 23 5.46 -1.47 -16.61
N ARG A 24 5.64 -0.24 -16.13
CA ARG A 24 6.08 0.91 -16.94
C ARG A 24 7.50 1.38 -16.62
N LEU A 25 7.97 1.12 -15.40
CA LEU A 25 9.23 1.59 -14.87
C LEU A 25 10.03 0.42 -14.29
N PRO A 26 11.37 0.51 -14.25
CA PRO A 26 12.19 -0.44 -13.51
C PRO A 26 11.73 -0.56 -12.05
N LEU A 27 11.83 -1.75 -11.47
CA LEU A 27 11.44 -1.99 -10.07
C LEU A 27 12.26 -1.17 -9.08
N THR A 28 13.49 -0.81 -9.46
CA THR A 28 14.39 0.05 -8.69
C THR A 28 14.10 1.54 -8.83
N SER A 29 13.14 1.94 -9.68
CA SER A 29 12.78 3.35 -9.82
C SER A 29 12.15 3.87 -8.54
N ASP A 30 12.47 5.12 -8.20
CA ASP A 30 11.96 5.79 -6.99
C ASP A 30 10.43 5.74 -6.90
N ALA A 31 9.74 5.82 -8.03
CA ALA A 31 8.28 5.75 -8.08
C ALA A 31 7.75 4.37 -7.65
N VAL A 32 8.37 3.27 -8.09
CA VAL A 32 7.97 1.90 -7.72
C VAL A 32 8.37 1.62 -6.27
N VAL A 33 9.56 2.03 -5.86
CA VAL A 33 10.04 1.89 -4.47
C VAL A 33 9.12 2.66 -3.51
N THR A 34 8.78 3.91 -3.82
CA THR A 34 7.87 4.73 -3.00
C THR A 34 6.50 4.08 -2.88
N ALA A 35 5.94 3.59 -3.99
CA ALA A 35 4.65 2.88 -3.95
C ALA A 35 4.71 1.59 -3.12
N SER A 36 5.85 0.88 -3.17
CA SER A 36 6.09 -0.31 -2.35
C SER A 36 6.15 0.01 -0.85
N VAL A 37 6.87 1.06 -0.46
CA VAL A 37 6.96 1.51 0.94
C VAL A 37 5.59 1.92 1.46
N GLN A 38 4.83 2.70 0.67
CA GLN A 38 3.47 3.11 1.02
C GLN A 38 2.53 1.91 1.21
N LEU A 39 2.67 0.88 0.37
CA LEU A 39 1.86 -0.34 0.51
C LEU A 39 2.22 -1.11 1.78
N ASP A 40 3.51 -1.22 2.11
CA ASP A 40 3.98 -1.87 3.33
C ASP A 40 3.49 -1.16 4.59
N ASP A 41 3.57 0.18 4.63
CA ASP A 41 3.07 0.99 5.75
C ASP A 41 1.57 0.76 5.99
N LEU A 42 0.77 0.76 4.93
CA LEU A 42 -0.68 0.53 5.01
C LEU A 42 -1.01 -0.90 5.50
N LEU A 43 -0.28 -1.91 5.01
CA LEU A 43 -0.45 -3.30 5.46
C LEU A 43 -0.09 -3.44 6.93
N ASN A 44 1.00 -2.79 7.37
CA ASN A 44 1.42 -2.77 8.77
C ASN A 44 0.39 -2.07 9.66
N GLU A 45 -0.22 -0.98 9.21
CA GLU A 45 -1.29 -0.29 9.94
C GLU A 45 -2.54 -1.16 10.06
N TYR A 46 -2.94 -1.81 8.96
CA TYR A 46 -4.06 -2.76 8.95
C TYR A 46 -3.82 -3.94 9.89
N GLU A 47 -2.62 -4.54 9.89
CA GLU A 47 -2.26 -5.63 10.79
C GLU A 47 -2.25 -5.20 12.26
N LYS A 48 -1.84 -3.97 12.58
CA LYS A 48 -1.93 -3.42 13.94
C LYS A 48 -3.39 -3.29 14.37
N GLN A 49 -4.22 -2.63 13.56
CA GLN A 49 -5.65 -2.48 13.87
C GLN A 49 -6.38 -3.81 13.99
N ARG A 50 -6.02 -4.82 13.18
CA ARG A 50 -6.62 -6.16 13.27
C ARG A 50 -6.20 -6.93 14.53
N LYS A 51 -5.03 -6.64 15.10
CA LYS A 51 -4.53 -7.27 16.35
C LYS A 51 -5.06 -6.58 17.61
N ASP A 52 -5.46 -5.32 17.50
CA ASP A 52 -6.02 -4.53 18.60
C ASP A 52 -7.54 -4.72 18.77
N ILE A 53 -8.16 -5.64 18.02
CA ILE A 53 -9.59 -6.01 18.05
C ILE A 53 -9.77 -7.38 18.71
#